data_AF-A0A535QMY7-F1
#
_entry.id   AF-A0A535QMY7-F1
#
_cell.length_a   1.000
_cell.length_b   1.000
_cell.length_c   1.000
_cell.angle_alpha   90.00
_cell.angle_beta   90.00
_cell.angle_gamma   90.00
#
_symmetry.space_group_name_H-M   'P 1'
#
loop_
_entity.id
_entity.type
_entity.pdbx_description
1 polymer ?
#
loop_
_entity_poly.entity_id
_entity_poly.type
_entity_poly.pdbx_seq_one_letter_code
_entity_poly.pdbx_strand_id
1 'polypeptide(L)'
;MPRILFGLVEVVMLILFVLSARFAYRTGGRQRLLELISAVPFGLLLEQGDITIFGSYAYNQGFFIKLGSVPVAIALAWAMIITSSMFMSDRLGIPARLAPFADAVFAILLDLSLDAI
;
A
#
# COMPACT_ATOMS: atom_id res chain seq x y z
N MET A 1 -4.61 -8.27 -21.85
CA MET A 1 -5.37 -8.93 -20.76
C MET A 1 -6.80 -8.40 -20.71
N PRO A 2 -7.79 -9.21 -20.33
CA PRO A 2 -9.18 -8.78 -20.23
C PRO A 2 -9.33 -7.66 -19.20
N ARG A 3 -10.00 -6.55 -19.56
CA ARG A 3 -10.28 -5.42 -18.64
C ARG A 3 -11.00 -5.87 -17.35
N ILE A 4 -11.78 -6.93 -17.43
CA ILE A 4 -12.50 -7.52 -16.30
C ILE A 4 -11.54 -8.00 -15.19
N LEU A 5 -10.36 -8.51 -15.53
CA LEU A 5 -9.38 -8.94 -14.52
C LEU A 5 -8.83 -7.76 -13.71
N PHE A 6 -8.59 -6.62 -14.35
CA PHE A 6 -8.15 -5.41 -13.66
C PHE A 6 -9.25 -4.86 -12.74
N GLY A 7 -10.50 -4.87 -13.21
CA GLY A 7 -11.64 -4.51 -12.36
C GLY A 7 -11.80 -5.45 -11.17
N LEU A 8 -11.57 -6.75 -11.35
CA LEU A 8 -11.55 -7.72 -10.24
C LEU A 8 -10.44 -7.39 -9.22
N VAL A 9 -9.23 -7.07 -9.69
CA VAL A 9 -8.13 -6.65 -8.81
C VAL A 9 -8.50 -5.40 -8.01
N GLU A 10 -9.09 -4.38 -8.64
CA GLU A 10 -9.54 -3.16 -7.96
C GLU A 10 -10.59 -3.47 -6.88
N VAL A 11 -11.58 -4.31 -7.20
CA VAL A 11 -12.62 -4.70 -6.24
C VAL A 11 -12.02 -5.49 -5.08
N VAL A 12 -11.13 -6.44 -5.35
CA VAL A 12 -10.45 -7.23 -4.31
C VAL A 12 -9.61 -6.32 -3.42
N MET A 13 -8.83 -5.40 -4.00
CA MET A 13 -8.02 -4.45 -3.25
C MET A 13 -8.87 -3.51 -2.39
N LEU A 14 -10.01 -3.04 -2.90
CA LEU A 14 -10.96 -2.24 -2.13
C LEU A 14 -11.53 -3.03 -0.94
N ILE A 15 -11.93 -4.29 -1.15
CA ILE A 15 -12.42 -5.16 -0.08
C ILE A 15 -11.34 -5.36 0.98
N LEU A 16 -10.12 -5.71 0.57
CA LEU A 16 -8.98 -5.89 1.48
C LEU A 16 -8.68 -4.60 2.24
N PHE A 17 -8.70 -3.44 1.58
CA PHE A 17 -8.48 -2.16 2.24
C PHE A 17 -9.54 -1.86 3.29
N VAL A 18 -10.82 -2.13 3.02
CA VAL A 18 -11.91 -1.96 4.00
C VAL A 18 -11.73 -2.91 5.19
N LEU A 19 -11.33 -4.16 4.94
CA LEU A 19 -11.03 -5.13 6.01
C LEU A 19 -9.82 -4.68 6.86
N SER A 20 -8.76 -4.19 6.21
CA SER A 20 -7.57 -3.62 6.85
C SER A 20 -7.91 -2.38 7.68
N ALA A 21 -8.76 -1.48 7.17
CA ALA A 21 -9.23 -0.31 7.90
C ALA A 21 -10.04 -0.71 9.13
N ARG A 22 -10.93 -1.70 8.99
CA ARG A 22 -11.68 -2.25 10.12
C ARG A 22 -10.77 -2.90 11.16
N PHE A 23 -9.77 -3.65 10.72
CA PHE A 23 -8.77 -4.28 11.59
C PHE A 23 -7.91 -3.25 12.32
N ALA A 24 -7.39 -2.25 11.60
CA ALA A 24 -6.60 -1.16 12.15
C ALA A 24 -7.39 -0.38 13.21
N TYR A 25 -8.64 -0.04 12.93
CA TYR A 25 -9.51 0.64 13.88
C TYR A 25 -9.80 -0.20 15.13
N ARG A 26 -10.04 -1.51 14.97
CA ARG A 26 -10.28 -2.39 16.12
C ARG A 26 -9.06 -2.62 17.00
N THR A 27 -7.87 -2.59 16.41
CA THR A 27 -6.63 -2.92 17.12
C THR A 27 -5.96 -1.70 17.75
N GLY A 28 -6.01 -0.53 17.12
CA GLY A 28 -5.37 0.69 17.62
C GLY A 28 -6.20 1.96 17.45
N GLY A 29 -7.52 1.82 17.26
CA GLY A 29 -8.46 2.94 17.26
C GLY A 29 -8.27 3.91 16.09
N ARG A 30 -8.59 5.17 16.36
CA ARG A 30 -8.53 6.24 15.35
C ARG A 30 -7.13 6.50 14.84
N GLN A 31 -6.11 6.37 15.68
CA GLN A 31 -4.73 6.65 15.28
C GLN A 31 -4.28 5.72 14.15
N ARG A 32 -4.46 4.39 14.30
CA ARG A 32 -4.09 3.42 13.27
C ARG A 32 -4.89 3.55 11.98
N LEU A 33 -6.15 3.95 12.10
CA LEU A 33 -6.97 4.25 10.93
C LEU A 33 -6.43 5.48 10.18
N LEU A 34 -6.03 6.52 10.90
CA LEU A 34 -5.42 7.72 10.29
C LEU A 34 -4.07 7.40 9.66
N GLU A 35 -3.23 6.57 10.30
CA GLU A 35 -1.98 6.07 9.71
C GLU A 35 -2.26 5.38 8.37
N LEU A 36 -3.20 4.43 8.32
CA LEU A 36 -3.60 3.74 7.08
C LEU A 36 -4.10 4.71 6.01
N ILE A 37 -5.01 5.63 6.35
CA ILE A 37 -5.58 6.58 5.40
C ILE A 37 -4.51 7.54 4.88
N SER A 38 -3.60 8.00 5.75
CA SER A 38 -2.50 8.90 5.38
C SER A 38 -1.45 8.21 4.52
N ALA A 39 -1.30 6.89 4.63
CA ALA A 39 -0.40 6.10 3.81
C ALA A 39 -0.89 5.96 2.35
N VAL A 40 -2.18 6.17 2.06
CA VAL A 40 -2.72 6.13 0.68
C VAL A 40 -2.13 7.22 -0.22
N PRO A 41 -2.23 8.53 0.12
CA PRO A 41 -1.61 9.57 -0.71
C PRO A 41 -0.08 9.44 -0.74
N PHE A 42 0.54 8.96 0.34
CA PHE A 42 1.98 8.70 0.35
C PHE A 42 2.35 7.59 -0.66
N GLY A 43 1.68 6.45 -0.63
CA GLY A 43 1.91 5.34 -1.57
C GLY A 43 1.66 5.75 -3.02
N LEU A 44 0.62 6.56 -3.27
CA LEU A 44 0.36 7.12 -4.60
C LEU A 44 1.52 8.00 -5.10
N LEU A 45 2.04 8.88 -4.23
CA LEU A 45 3.15 9.78 -4.59
C LEU A 45 4.46 9.03 -4.76
N LEU A 46 4.72 8.02 -3.92
CA LEU A 46 5.88 7.14 -4.04
C LEU A 46 5.91 6.48 -5.41
N GLU A 47 4.79 5.87 -5.79
CA GLU A 47 4.62 5.17 -7.05
C GLU A 47 4.69 6.11 -8.27
N GLN A 48 4.03 7.27 -8.18
CA GLN A 48 4.09 8.28 -9.24
C GLN A 48 5.51 8.82 -9.38
N GLY A 49 6.21 9.00 -8.27
CA GLY A 49 7.63 9.37 -8.24
C GLY A 49 8.48 8.33 -8.94
N ASP A 50 8.25 7.04 -8.65
CA ASP A 50 9.00 5.95 -9.28
C ASP A 50 8.86 5.96 -10.80
N ILE A 51 7.62 5.99 -11.29
CA ILE A 51 7.31 6.04 -12.73
C ILE A 51 7.89 7.29 -13.39
N THR A 52 7.76 8.46 -12.75
CA THR A 52 8.13 9.73 -13.37
C THR A 52 9.63 9.97 -13.38
N ILE A 53 10.33 9.58 -12.31
CA ILE A 53 11.77 9.85 -12.12
C ILE A 53 12.61 8.75 -12.76
N PHE A 54 12.26 7.49 -12.54
CA PHE A 54 13.06 6.35 -13.00
C PHE A 54 12.56 5.78 -14.33
N GLY A 55 11.35 6.14 -14.77
CA GLY A 55 10.76 5.58 -15.99
C GLY A 55 10.62 4.07 -15.92
N SER A 56 10.49 3.54 -14.69
CA SER A 56 10.66 2.12 -14.35
C SER A 56 9.68 1.25 -15.13
N TYR A 57 8.41 1.65 -15.21
CA TYR A 57 7.37 0.96 -15.97
C TYR A 57 6.09 1.79 -16.11
N ALA A 58 5.10 1.25 -16.84
CA ALA A 58 3.78 1.84 -16.98
C ALA A 58 2.69 0.83 -16.66
N TYR A 59 1.76 1.21 -15.77
CA TYR A 59 0.58 0.40 -15.48
C TYR A 59 -0.34 0.26 -16.69
N ASN A 60 -0.99 -0.89 -16.79
CA ASN A 60 -1.90 -1.17 -17.90
C ASN A 60 -3.07 -0.17 -17.94
N GLN A 61 -3.48 0.22 -19.15
CA GLN A 61 -4.62 1.12 -19.34
C GLN A 61 -5.98 0.51 -18.90
N GLY A 62 -6.03 -0.79 -18.61
CA GLY A 62 -7.24 -1.53 -18.23
C GLY A 62 -7.77 -1.28 -16.81
N PHE A 63 -7.01 -0.62 -15.92
CA PHE A 63 -7.53 -0.18 -14.61
C PHE A 63 -8.59 0.91 -14.77
N PHE A 64 -9.69 0.81 -14.03
CA PHE A 64 -10.81 1.73 -14.14
C PHE A 64 -10.58 3.01 -13.36
N ILE A 65 -9.92 2.93 -12.20
CA ILE A 65 -9.71 4.06 -11.30
C ILE A 65 -8.21 4.33 -11.18
N LYS A 66 -7.76 5.43 -11.82
CA LYS A 66 -6.37 5.86 -11.81
C LYS A 66 -6.27 7.33 -11.40
N LEU A 67 -5.18 7.66 -10.73
CA LEU A 67 -4.77 9.02 -10.44
C LEU A 67 -3.40 9.24 -11.12
N GLY A 68 -3.40 10.05 -12.18
CA GLY A 68 -2.22 10.17 -13.03
C GLY A 68 -1.90 8.84 -13.73
N SER A 69 -0.67 8.34 -13.51
CA SER A 69 -0.21 7.07 -14.10
C SER A 69 -0.43 5.87 -13.19
N VAL A 70 -0.90 6.09 -11.96
CA VAL A 70 -0.98 5.07 -10.91
C VAL A 70 -2.43 4.64 -10.66
N PRO A 71 -2.75 3.34 -10.70
CA PRO A 71 -4.05 2.83 -10.28
C PRO A 71 -4.27 3.02 -8.78
N VAL A 72 -5.48 3.40 -8.40
CA VAL A 72 -5.83 3.59 -6.98
C VAL A 72 -5.62 2.30 -6.19
N ALA A 73 -5.86 1.14 -6.80
CA ALA A 73 -5.60 -0.16 -6.19
C ALA A 73 -4.16 -0.33 -5.68
N ILE A 74 -3.17 0.22 -6.40
CA ILE A 74 -1.75 0.16 -6.01
C ILE A 74 -1.47 1.09 -4.82
N ALA A 75 -2.04 2.30 -4.84
CA ALA A 75 -1.94 3.20 -3.69
C ALA A 75 -2.57 2.59 -2.41
N LEU A 76 -3.68 1.87 -2.55
CA LEU A 76 -4.28 1.12 -1.43
C LEU A 76 -3.39 -0.04 -0.97
N ALA A 77 -2.70 -0.73 -1.89
CA ALA A 77 -1.75 -1.78 -1.57
C ALA A 77 -0.60 -1.25 -0.72
N TRP A 78 0.04 -0.16 -1.16
CA TRP A 78 1.10 0.53 -0.41
C TRP A 78 0.64 0.92 0.99
N ALA A 79 -0.56 1.48 1.12
CA ALA A 79 -1.11 1.84 2.43
C ALA A 79 -1.24 0.63 3.37
N MET A 80 -1.70 -0.51 2.84
CA MET A 80 -1.80 -1.76 3.60
C MET A 80 -0.43 -2.33 3.96
N ILE A 81 0.56 -2.28 3.05
CA ILE A 81 1.94 -2.73 3.29
C ILE A 81 2.59 -1.91 4.41
N ILE A 82 2.53 -0.59 4.31
CA ILE A 82 3.12 0.33 5.31
C ILE A 82 2.47 0.12 6.67
N THR A 83 1.13 0.05 6.71
CA THR A 83 0.39 -0.17 7.97
C THR A 83 0.70 -1.54 8.58
N SER A 84 0.82 -2.59 7.77
CA SER A 84 1.18 -3.92 8.24
C SER A 84 2.60 -3.95 8.78
N SER A 85 3.52 -3.23 8.15
CA SER A 85 4.92 -3.10 8.59
C SER A 85 5.01 -2.45 9.97
N MET A 86 4.28 -1.35 10.19
CA MET A 86 4.15 -0.71 11.50
C MET A 86 3.59 -1.68 12.54
N PHE A 87 2.51 -2.41 12.22
CA PHE A 87 1.99 -3.43 13.14
C PHE A 87 3.01 -4.53 13.46
N MET A 88 3.84 -4.94 12.50
CA MET A 88 4.87 -5.95 12.71
C MET A 88 5.99 -5.44 13.62
N SER A 89 6.54 -4.25 13.36
CA SER A 89 7.61 -3.68 14.19
C SER A 89 7.15 -3.45 15.63
N ASP A 90 5.92 -2.96 15.81
CA ASP A 90 5.32 -2.77 17.13
C ASP A 90 5.15 -4.08 17.89
N ARG A 91 4.71 -5.15 17.21
CA ARG A 91 4.54 -6.48 17.80
C ARG A 91 5.88 -7.17 18.11
N LEU A 92 6.91 -6.87 17.35
CA LEU A 92 8.28 -7.32 17.60
C LEU A 92 8.96 -6.52 18.73
N GLY A 93 8.31 -5.46 19.24
CA GLY A 93 8.85 -4.63 20.31
C GLY A 93 10.06 -3.79 19.87
N ILE A 94 10.13 -3.43 18.59
CA ILE A 94 11.22 -2.62 18.05
C ILE A 94 11.16 -1.22 18.71
N PRO A 95 12.29 -0.69 19.23
CA PRO A 95 12.30 0.63 19.84
C PRO A 95 11.81 1.70 18.86
N ALA A 96 11.01 2.67 19.33
CA ALA A 96 10.40 3.70 18.49
C ALA A 96 11.39 4.50 17.63
N ARG A 97 12.67 4.59 18.04
CA ARG A 97 13.74 5.23 17.25
C ARG A 97 14.18 4.40 16.03
N LEU A 98 14.06 3.07 16.13
CA LEU A 98 14.45 2.11 15.09
C LEU A 98 13.24 1.63 14.28
N ALA A 99 12.03 1.78 14.81
CA ALA A 99 10.79 1.35 14.16
C ALA A 99 10.65 1.87 12.72
N PRO A 100 10.89 3.17 12.40
CA PRO A 100 10.77 3.64 11.02
C PRO A 100 11.72 2.95 10.03
N PHE A 101 12.91 2.58 10.48
CA PHE A 101 13.88 1.86 9.64
C PHE A 101 13.45 0.41 9.43
N ALA A 102 12.97 -0.24 10.48
CA ALA A 102 12.43 -1.59 10.37
C ALA A 102 11.18 -1.63 9.49
N ASP A 103 10.28 -0.65 9.64
CA ASP A 103 9.06 -0.50 8.85
C ASP A 103 9.38 -0.31 7.37
N ALA A 104 10.37 0.52 7.05
CA ALA A 104 10.82 0.71 5.66
C ALA A 104 11.38 -0.59 5.07
N VAL A 105 12.20 -1.33 5.82
CA VAL A 105 12.74 -2.62 5.38
C VAL A 105 11.61 -3.63 5.16
N PHE A 106 10.67 -3.75 6.09
CA PHE A 106 9.53 -4.65 5.95
C PHE A 106 8.63 -4.26 4.78
N ALA A 107 8.39 -2.97 4.57
CA ALA A 107 7.58 -2.49 3.46
C ALA A 107 8.20 -2.87 2.12
N ILE A 108 9.51 -2.63 1.95
CA ILE A 108 10.24 -2.99 0.73
C ILE A 108 10.26 -4.51 0.52
N LEU A 109 10.50 -5.30 1.58
CA LEU A 109 10.49 -6.76 1.47
C LEU A 109 9.11 -7.31 1.09
N LEU A 110 8.04 -6.75 1.65
CA LEU A 110 6.67 -7.12 1.29
C LEU A 110 6.36 -6.73 -0.16
N ASP A 111 6.73 -5.52 -0.57
CA ASP A 111 6.54 -5.05 -1.93
C ASP A 111 7.25 -5.95 -2.95
N LEU A 112 8.55 -6.21 -2.75
CA LEU A 112 9.34 -7.12 -3.59
C LEU A 112 8.82 -8.57 -3.59
N SER A 113 8.14 -9.01 -2.52
CA SER A 113 7.54 -10.35 -2.47
C SER A 113 6.24 -10.47 -3.26
N LEU A 114 5.56 -9.34 -3.48
CA LEU A 114 4.32 -9.24 -4.24
C LEU A 114 4.58 -8.86 -5.70
N ASP A 115 5.70 -8.16 -5.95
CA ASP A 115 6.11 -7.81 -7.29
C ASP A 115 6.51 -9.07 -8.09
N ALA A 116 6.00 -9.15 -9.31
CA ALA A 116 6.23 -10.31 -10.17
C ALA A 116 7.46 -10.03 -11.03
N ILE A 117 8.59 -10.67 -10.69
CA ILE A 117 9.81 -10.69 -11.51
C ILE A 117 9.54 -11.34 -12.87
#